data_AF-A0A072R543-F1
#
_entry.id   AF-A0A072R543-F1
#
_cell.length_a   1.000
_cell.length_b   1.000
_cell.length_c   1.000
_cell.angle_alpha   90.00
_cell.angle_beta   90.00
_cell.angle_gamma   90.00
#
_symmetry.space_group_name_H-M   'P 1'
#
loop_
_entity.id
_entity.type
_entity.pdbx_description
1 polymer ?
#
loop_
_entity_poly.entity_id
_entity_poly.type
_entity_poly.pdbx_seq_one_letter_code
_entity_poly.pdbx_strand_id
1 'polypeptide(L)'
;MKGYEVNGIEKPHSIKKSLLPIILFQKIICFLQRITKKMIVSIALFVGVLLLCFVVIKNIIPSFSTQEVEQQSFVPLAIPTFDLFIYCKEISASVMPSMRSEVYQRCLQLESESYLSIRAIWNQIADTAKKKCIKMIRPGDGNYFLLDDCLINEKDGENNKIRNYF
;
A
#
# COMPACT_ATOMS: atom_id res chain seq x y z
N MET A 1 -18.59 87.08 44.73
CA MET A 1 -17.65 87.45 43.64
C MET A 1 -16.46 86.50 43.70
N LYS A 2 -16.17 85.84 42.56
CA LYS A 2 -14.85 85.36 42.04
C LYS A 2 -13.86 84.70 43.03
N GLY A 3 -13.26 83.55 42.76
CA GLY A 3 -13.23 82.75 41.53
C GLY A 3 -12.00 81.81 41.54
N TYR A 4 -12.17 80.70 40.81
CA TYR A 4 -11.18 79.89 40.09
C TYR A 4 -10.10 79.10 40.85
N GLU A 5 -10.38 77.79 40.95
CA GLU A 5 -9.40 76.70 40.81
C GLU A 5 -8.56 76.88 39.53
N VAL A 6 -7.24 76.68 39.64
CA VAL A 6 -6.37 76.46 38.48
C VAL A 6 -5.96 74.99 38.45
N ASN A 7 -6.51 74.31 37.46
CA ASN A 7 -6.28 72.94 37.07
C ASN A 7 -4.87 72.72 36.51
N GLY A 8 -4.39 71.48 36.65
CA GLY A 8 -3.93 70.74 35.48
C GLY A 8 -2.44 70.70 35.23
N ILE A 9 -1.74 69.79 35.92
CA ILE A 9 -0.51 69.21 35.39
C ILE A 9 -0.91 68.24 34.27
N GLU A 10 -0.61 68.62 33.04
CA GLU A 10 -0.91 67.88 31.81
C GLU A 10 -0.03 66.62 31.69
N LYS A 11 -0.64 65.52 31.24
CA LYS A 11 -0.16 64.12 31.25
C LYS A 11 1.04 63.83 30.32
N PRO A 12 1.89 62.83 30.69
CA PRO A 12 2.60 61.99 29.73
C PRO A 12 2.02 60.56 29.70
N HIS A 13 0.73 60.40 29.36
CA HIS A 13 0.06 59.08 29.33
C HIS A 13 -0.33 58.62 27.91
N SER A 14 -0.19 59.47 26.89
CA SER A 14 -0.64 59.15 25.52
C SER A 14 0.42 58.43 24.67
N ILE A 15 1.70 58.71 24.89
CA ILE A 15 2.81 58.19 24.05
C ILE A 15 3.02 56.68 24.23
N LYS A 16 2.84 56.15 25.45
CA LYS A 16 3.05 54.73 25.76
C LYS A 16 2.03 53.80 25.10
N LYS A 17 0.79 54.25 24.82
CA LYS A 17 -0.24 53.42 24.18
C LYS A 17 0.00 53.22 22.68
N SER A 18 0.64 54.18 22.01
CA SER A 18 0.93 54.11 20.56
C SER A 18 2.16 53.26 20.23
N LEU A 19 3.15 53.16 21.13
CA LEU A 19 4.35 52.35 20.92
C LEU A 19 4.15 50.83 21.12
N LEU A 20 3.18 50.43 21.96
CA LEU A 20 2.92 49.03 22.29
C LEU A 20 2.61 48.14 21.06
N PRO A 21 1.73 48.53 20.12
CA PRO A 21 1.48 47.73 18.92
C PRO A 21 2.72 47.63 18.03
N ILE A 22 3.53 48.69 17.89
CA ILE A 22 4.75 48.69 17.07
C ILE A 22 5.78 47.67 17.61
N ILE A 23 5.96 47.63 18.94
CA ILE A 23 6.85 46.66 19.60
C ILE A 23 6.34 45.23 19.45
N LEU A 24 5.02 45.01 19.53
CA LEU A 24 4.39 43.71 19.32
C LEU A 24 4.54 43.23 17.86
N PHE A 25 4.28 44.10 16.88
CA PHE A 25 4.49 43.81 15.46
C PHE A 25 5.94 43.45 15.16
N GLN A 26 6.91 44.21 15.71
CA GLN A 26 8.33 43.91 15.53
C GLN A 26 8.73 42.54 16.12
N LYS A 27 8.16 42.17 17.27
CA LYS A 27 8.39 40.84 17.88
C LYS A 27 7.77 39.71 17.06
N ILE A 28 6.57 39.90 16.50
CA ILE A 28 5.89 38.90 15.67
C ILE A 28 6.66 38.67 14.36
N ILE A 29 7.11 39.73 13.70
CA ILE A 29 7.93 39.62 12.47
C ILE A 29 9.23 38.86 12.76
N CYS A 30 9.92 39.19 13.86
CA CYS A 30 11.14 38.50 14.27
C CYS A 30 10.90 37.02 14.59
N PHE A 31 9.75 36.68 15.18
CA PHE A 31 9.35 35.31 15.48
C PHE A 31 9.05 34.51 14.21
N LEU A 32 8.32 35.09 13.25
CA LEU A 32 8.03 34.45 11.96
C LEU A 32 9.31 34.20 11.14
N GLN A 33 10.24 35.16 11.13
CA GLN A 33 11.57 35.00 10.51
C GLN A 33 12.40 33.88 11.18
N ARG A 34 12.20 33.64 12.48
CA ARG A 34 12.89 32.57 13.21
C ARG A 34 12.31 31.19 12.89
N ILE A 35 11.00 31.10 12.69
CA ILE A 35 10.32 29.86 12.28
C ILE A 35 10.66 29.53 10.83
N THR A 36 10.61 30.51 9.92
CA THR A 36 10.93 30.26 8.49
C THR A 36 12.36 29.79 8.31
N LYS A 37 13.33 30.36 9.04
CA LYS A 37 14.73 29.88 9.02
C LYS A 37 14.85 28.42 9.50
N LYS A 38 14.15 28.03 10.57
CA LYS A 38 14.17 26.65 11.07
C LYS A 38 13.50 25.67 10.09
N MET A 39 12.39 26.07 9.48
CA MET A 39 11.69 25.27 8.46
C MET A 39 12.54 25.09 7.20
N ILE A 40 13.21 26.15 6.73
CA ILE A 40 14.13 26.09 5.58
C ILE A 40 15.29 25.13 5.86
N VAL A 41 15.89 25.22 7.06
CA VAL A 41 16.97 24.28 7.46
C VAL A 41 16.46 22.85 7.52
N SER A 42 15.27 22.62 8.08
CA SER A 42 14.66 21.28 8.14
C SER A 42 14.39 20.70 6.76
N ILE A 43 13.86 21.50 5.83
CA ILE A 43 13.59 21.07 4.45
C ILE A 43 14.90 20.81 3.70
N ALA A 44 15.89 21.70 3.84
CA ALA A 44 17.19 21.53 3.22
C ALA A 44 17.90 20.25 3.70
N LEU A 45 17.80 19.94 5.00
CA LEU A 45 18.34 18.70 5.57
C LEU A 45 17.61 17.48 5.01
N PHE A 46 16.28 17.50 4.93
CA PHE A 46 15.50 16.40 4.38
C PHE A 46 15.83 16.14 2.90
N VAL A 47 15.91 17.20 2.09
CA VAL A 47 16.32 17.11 0.68
C VAL A 47 17.76 16.58 0.55
N GLY A 48 18.67 17.04 1.42
CA GLY A 48 20.04 16.54 1.47
C GLY A 48 20.12 15.04 1.75
N VAL A 49 19.34 14.55 2.73
CA VAL A 49 19.26 13.11 3.03
C VAL A 49 18.71 12.32 1.84
N LEU A 50 17.66 12.80 1.17
CA LEU A 50 17.09 12.14 -0.01
C LEU A 50 18.11 12.04 -1.16
N LEU A 51 18.87 13.11 -1.41
CA LEU A 51 19.92 13.12 -2.43
C LEU A 51 21.05 12.15 -2.08
N LEU A 52 21.46 12.10 -0.81
CA LEU A 52 22.45 11.13 -0.34
C LEU A 52 21.94 9.69 -0.50
N CYS A 53 20.68 9.41 -0.15
CA CYS A 53 20.06 8.10 -0.39
C CYS A 53 20.07 7.74 -1.88
N PHE A 54 19.71 8.67 -2.77
CA PHE A 54 19.71 8.43 -4.22
C PHE A 54 21.12 8.13 -4.76
N VAL A 55 22.14 8.86 -4.30
CA VAL A 55 23.53 8.63 -4.68
C VAL A 55 24.05 7.30 -4.14
N VAL A 56 23.73 6.95 -2.89
CA VAL A 56 24.09 5.67 -2.27
C VAL A 56 23.42 4.51 -3.02
N ILE A 57 22.12 4.61 -3.35
CA ILE A 57 21.41 3.59 -4.14
C ILE A 57 22.06 3.44 -5.52
N LYS A 58 22.37 4.55 -6.21
CA LYS A 58 23.06 4.49 -7.52
C LYS A 58 24.46 3.91 -7.44
N ASN A 59 25.19 4.14 -6.36
CA ASN A 59 26.57 3.67 -6.21
C ASN A 59 26.66 2.22 -5.68
N ILE A 60 25.65 1.75 -4.93
CA ILE A 60 25.54 0.35 -4.48
C ILE A 60 25.03 -0.57 -5.60
N ILE A 61 24.29 -0.03 -6.58
CA ILE A 61 23.78 -0.78 -7.73
C ILE A 61 24.50 -0.36 -9.03
N PRO A 62 25.82 -0.63 -9.21
CA PRO A 62 26.49 -0.36 -10.49
C PRO A 62 26.25 -1.49 -11.53
N SER A 63 25.13 -2.22 -11.46
CA SER A 63 24.86 -3.34 -12.39
C SER A 63 23.38 -3.56 -12.72
N PHE A 64 22.57 -2.50 -12.72
CA PHE A 64 21.23 -2.57 -13.31
C PHE A 64 21.06 -1.53 -14.42
N SER A 65 22.11 -1.37 -15.22
CA SER A 65 22.04 -0.75 -16.53
C SER A 65 21.90 -1.89 -17.52
N THR A 66 20.73 -2.02 -18.17
CA THR A 66 20.37 -3.09 -19.12
C THR A 66 19.90 -4.41 -18.51
N GLN A 67 19.08 -4.37 -17.46
CA GLN A 67 17.96 -5.32 -17.50
C GLN A 67 16.82 -4.52 -18.09
N GLU A 68 16.58 -4.74 -19.38
CA GLU A 68 15.20 -4.74 -19.85
C GLU A 68 14.44 -5.50 -18.77
N VAL A 69 13.63 -4.78 -17.98
CA VAL A 69 12.42 -5.42 -17.50
C VAL A 69 11.81 -5.89 -18.81
N GLU A 70 11.99 -7.18 -19.13
CA GLU A 70 10.99 -7.87 -19.92
C GLU A 70 9.71 -7.45 -19.19
N GLN A 71 9.01 -6.46 -19.75
CA GLN A 71 7.58 -6.54 -19.85
C GLN A 71 7.39 -7.88 -20.52
N GLN A 72 7.41 -8.93 -19.69
CA GLN A 72 7.06 -10.26 -20.05
C GLN A 72 5.76 -10.04 -20.76
N SER A 73 5.83 -10.22 -22.09
CA SER A 73 4.71 -9.92 -22.97
C SER A 73 3.48 -10.41 -22.26
N PHE A 74 2.49 -9.54 -22.08
CA PHE A 74 1.22 -9.91 -21.47
C PHE A 74 0.57 -10.89 -22.46
N VAL A 75 1.10 -12.12 -22.51
CA VAL A 75 0.44 -13.27 -23.06
C VAL A 75 -0.74 -13.40 -22.11
N PRO A 76 -1.97 -13.23 -22.60
CA PRO A 76 -3.13 -13.45 -21.75
C PRO A 76 -3.02 -14.87 -21.22
N LEU A 77 -2.73 -15.01 -19.92
CA LEU A 77 -2.77 -16.31 -19.28
C LEU A 77 -4.23 -16.76 -19.34
N ALA A 78 -4.51 -17.77 -20.16
CA ALA A 78 -5.84 -18.35 -20.34
C ALA A 78 -6.25 -19.22 -19.12
N ILE A 79 -5.97 -18.74 -17.91
CA ILE A 79 -6.41 -19.35 -16.67
C ILE A 79 -7.92 -19.08 -16.54
N PRO A 80 -8.75 -20.10 -16.27
CA PRO A 80 -10.17 -19.91 -16.08
C PRO A 80 -10.44 -18.99 -14.88
N THR A 81 -11.47 -18.16 -15.01
CA THR A 81 -11.92 -17.28 -13.92
C THR A 81 -12.99 -17.97 -13.10
N PHE A 82 -12.75 -18.11 -11.80
CA PHE A 82 -13.75 -18.57 -10.82
C PHE A 82 -14.27 -17.39 -9.99
N ASP A 83 -15.48 -17.49 -9.45
CA ASP A 83 -16.04 -16.48 -8.53
C ASP A 83 -15.70 -16.85 -7.08
N LEU A 84 -14.57 -16.31 -6.60
CA LEU A 84 -14.06 -16.58 -5.25
C LEU A 84 -15.02 -16.07 -4.17
N PHE A 85 -15.73 -14.97 -4.43
CA PHE A 85 -16.59 -14.33 -3.44
C PHE A 85 -17.83 -15.17 -3.16
N ILE A 86 -18.45 -15.70 -4.21
CA ILE A 86 -19.59 -16.61 -4.07
C ILE A 86 -19.16 -17.91 -3.41
N TYR A 87 -18.08 -18.53 -3.90
CA TYR A 87 -17.54 -19.76 -3.32
C TYR A 87 -17.21 -19.61 -1.83
N CYS A 88 -16.40 -18.62 -1.45
CA CYS A 88 -16.02 -18.44 -0.05
C CYS A 88 -17.22 -18.04 0.83
N LYS A 89 -18.22 -17.35 0.27
CA LYS A 89 -19.46 -17.06 0.98
C LYS A 89 -20.23 -18.34 1.29
N GLU A 90 -20.33 -19.28 0.36
CA GLU A 90 -20.96 -20.59 0.56
C GLU A 90 -20.20 -21.45 1.59
N ILE A 91 -18.87 -21.50 1.49
CA ILE A 91 -18.02 -22.19 2.48
C ILE A 91 -18.24 -21.62 3.88
N SER A 92 -18.22 -20.29 4.02
CA SER A 92 -18.45 -19.64 5.31
C SER A 92 -19.89 -19.78 5.83
N ALA A 93 -20.87 -19.99 4.95
CA ALA A 93 -22.26 -20.21 5.35
C ALA A 93 -22.44 -21.57 6.04
N SER A 94 -21.56 -22.54 5.75
CA SER A 94 -21.60 -23.90 6.30
C SER A 94 -21.02 -24.03 7.72
N VAL A 95 -20.37 -22.99 8.23
CA VAL A 95 -19.80 -22.97 9.59
C VAL A 95 -20.69 -22.21 10.57
N MET A 96 -20.37 -22.32 11.87
CA MET A 96 -21.08 -21.57 12.90
C MET A 96 -21.04 -20.05 12.64
N PRO A 97 -22.12 -19.29 12.92
CA PRO A 97 -22.18 -17.85 12.67
C PRO A 97 -21.03 -17.05 13.30
N SER A 98 -20.53 -17.49 14.46
CA SER A 98 -19.40 -16.87 15.15
C SER A 98 -18.08 -16.96 14.38
N MET A 99 -17.89 -18.01 13.57
CA MET A 99 -16.66 -18.28 12.82
C MET A 99 -16.75 -17.86 11.35
N ARG A 100 -17.96 -17.53 10.87
CA ARG A 100 -18.24 -17.21 9.46
C ARG A 100 -17.28 -16.17 8.89
N SER A 101 -17.03 -15.08 9.62
CA SER A 101 -16.14 -14.01 9.14
C SER A 101 -14.69 -14.48 9.01
N GLU A 102 -14.18 -15.24 9.98
CA GLU A 102 -12.80 -15.73 9.93
C GLU A 102 -12.61 -16.74 8.79
N VAL A 103 -13.55 -17.69 8.67
CA VAL A 103 -13.52 -18.71 7.61
C VAL A 103 -13.63 -18.07 6.23
N TYR A 104 -14.47 -17.05 6.06
CA TYR A 104 -14.57 -16.31 4.82
C TYR A 104 -13.25 -15.64 4.42
N GLN A 105 -12.61 -14.92 5.36
CA GLN A 105 -11.32 -14.26 5.10
C GLN A 105 -10.22 -15.28 4.79
N ARG A 106 -10.15 -16.37 5.55
CA ARG A 106 -9.17 -17.43 5.33
C ARG A 106 -9.38 -18.11 3.96
N CYS A 107 -10.62 -18.35 3.57
CA CYS A 107 -10.93 -18.90 2.25
C CYS A 107 -10.45 -17.99 1.11
N LEU A 108 -10.73 -16.68 1.20
CA LEU A 108 -10.25 -15.73 0.19
C LEU A 108 -8.74 -15.71 0.07
N GLN A 109 -8.03 -15.80 1.20
CA GLN A 109 -6.58 -15.86 1.22
C GLN A 109 -6.07 -17.13 0.52
N LEU A 110 -6.58 -18.30 0.90
CA LEU A 110 -6.16 -19.58 0.32
C LEU A 110 -6.43 -19.64 -1.19
N GLU A 111 -7.60 -19.21 -1.64
CA GLU A 111 -7.93 -19.17 -3.08
C GLU A 111 -7.02 -18.21 -3.84
N SER A 112 -6.64 -17.09 -3.23
CA SER A 112 -5.70 -16.14 -3.82
C SER A 112 -4.30 -16.75 -3.91
N GLU A 113 -3.85 -17.46 -2.88
CA GLU A 113 -2.57 -18.17 -2.86
C GLU A 113 -2.53 -19.27 -3.93
N SER A 114 -3.59 -20.08 -4.05
CA SER A 114 -3.73 -21.09 -5.11
C SER A 114 -3.70 -20.47 -6.51
N TYR A 115 -4.38 -19.34 -6.73
CA TYR A 115 -4.29 -18.64 -8.02
C TYR A 115 -2.86 -18.22 -8.36
N LEU A 116 -2.11 -17.69 -7.39
CA LEU A 116 -0.72 -17.30 -7.57
C LEU A 116 0.18 -18.51 -7.85
N SER A 117 -0.05 -19.64 -7.17
CA SER A 117 0.65 -20.91 -7.43
C SER A 117 0.44 -21.36 -8.88
N ILE A 118 -0.83 -21.46 -9.30
CA ILE A 118 -1.21 -21.82 -10.67
C ILE A 118 -0.52 -20.90 -11.67
N ARG A 119 -0.56 -19.58 -11.43
CA ARG A 119 0.05 -18.58 -12.31
C ARG A 119 1.55 -18.80 -12.49
N ALA A 120 2.26 -19.18 -11.43
CA ALA A 120 3.70 -19.41 -11.46
C ALA A 120 4.09 -20.64 -12.32
N ILE A 121 3.27 -21.70 -12.27
CA ILE A 121 3.54 -22.95 -13.00
C ILE A 121 2.79 -23.07 -14.33
N TRP A 122 1.85 -22.15 -14.64
CA TRP A 122 0.93 -22.27 -15.78
C TRP A 122 1.63 -22.52 -17.11
N ASN A 123 2.71 -21.79 -17.40
CA ASN A 123 3.44 -21.93 -18.65
C ASN A 123 4.34 -23.18 -18.70
N GLN A 124 4.60 -23.82 -17.55
CA GLN A 124 5.41 -25.04 -17.45
C GLN A 124 4.57 -26.31 -17.72
N ILE A 125 3.25 -26.20 -17.61
CA ILE A 125 2.34 -27.35 -17.76
C ILE A 125 1.90 -27.48 -19.22
N ALA A 126 1.82 -28.72 -19.69
CA ALA A 126 1.32 -29.03 -21.03
C ALA A 126 -0.17 -28.63 -21.20
N ASP A 127 -0.54 -28.13 -22.38
CA ASP A 127 -1.92 -27.70 -22.65
C ASP A 127 -2.95 -28.84 -22.58
N THR A 128 -2.51 -30.08 -22.78
CA THR A 128 -3.33 -31.29 -22.59
C THR A 128 -3.73 -31.47 -21.13
N ALA A 129 -2.78 -31.31 -20.20
CA ALA A 129 -3.02 -31.39 -18.75
C ALA A 129 -3.93 -30.23 -18.29
N LYS A 130 -3.69 -29.01 -18.77
CA LYS A 130 -4.57 -27.85 -18.50
C LYS A 130 -6.02 -28.15 -18.89
N LYS A 131 -6.26 -28.59 -20.14
CA LYS A 131 -7.60 -28.93 -20.63
C LYS A 131 -8.25 -30.04 -19.82
N LYS A 132 -7.47 -31.05 -19.39
CA LYS A 132 -7.96 -32.16 -18.55
C LYS A 132 -8.41 -31.66 -17.18
N CYS A 133 -7.59 -30.86 -16.49
CA CYS A 133 -7.93 -30.30 -15.19
C CYS A 133 -9.12 -29.35 -15.25
N ILE A 134 -9.15 -28.46 -16.25
CA ILE A 134 -10.29 -27.56 -16.48
C ILE A 134 -11.57 -28.35 -16.76
N LYS A 135 -11.49 -29.48 -17.47
CA LYS A 135 -12.67 -30.34 -17.73
C LYS A 135 -13.13 -31.10 -16.50
N MET A 136 -12.21 -31.46 -15.60
CA MET A 136 -12.53 -32.13 -14.33
C MET A 136 -13.28 -31.20 -13.38
N ILE A 137 -12.96 -29.92 -13.42
CA ILE A 137 -13.57 -28.88 -12.61
C ILE A 137 -14.81 -28.36 -13.34
N ARG A 138 -16.00 -28.59 -12.78
CA ARG A 138 -17.24 -28.14 -13.43
C ARG A 138 -17.28 -26.62 -13.56
N PRO A 139 -17.71 -26.07 -14.71
CA PRO A 139 -18.01 -24.65 -14.81
C PRO A 139 -19.21 -24.34 -13.89
N GLY A 140 -18.94 -23.60 -12.81
CA GLY A 140 -19.95 -23.21 -11.80
C GLY A 140 -19.50 -23.48 -10.38
N ASP A 141 -18.92 -24.67 -10.13
CA ASP A 141 -18.52 -25.12 -8.78
C ASP A 141 -17.00 -25.18 -8.58
N GLY A 142 -16.27 -24.79 -9.62
CA GLY A 142 -14.82 -24.79 -9.60
C GLY A 142 -14.21 -23.69 -8.75
N ASN A 143 -13.07 -24.00 -8.14
CA ASN A 143 -12.25 -23.07 -7.39
C ASN A 143 -10.77 -23.26 -7.75
N TYR A 144 -9.94 -22.29 -7.39
CA TYR A 144 -8.52 -22.34 -7.72
C TYR A 144 -7.80 -23.42 -6.92
N PHE A 145 -8.26 -23.74 -5.71
CA PHE A 145 -7.67 -24.82 -4.92
C PHE A 145 -7.72 -26.17 -5.64
N LEU A 146 -8.88 -26.54 -6.21
CA LEU A 146 -9.04 -27.78 -6.99
C LEU A 146 -8.22 -27.76 -8.29
N LEU A 147 -8.08 -26.59 -8.91
CA LEU A 147 -7.28 -26.44 -10.12
C LEU A 147 -5.78 -26.59 -9.83
N ASP A 148 -5.31 -25.98 -8.75
CA ASP A 148 -3.93 -26.07 -8.30
C ASP A 148 -3.55 -27.52 -7.98
N ASP A 149 -4.38 -28.22 -7.19
CA ASP A 149 -4.15 -29.63 -6.86
C ASP A 149 -4.09 -30.52 -8.11
N CYS A 150 -5.03 -30.37 -9.06
CA CYS A 150 -5.00 -31.14 -10.29
C CYS A 150 -3.74 -30.87 -11.12
N LEU A 151 -3.33 -29.60 -11.23
CA LEU A 151 -2.17 -29.19 -12.02
C LEU A 151 -0.86 -29.66 -11.41
N ILE A 152 -0.73 -29.60 -10.08
CA ILE A 152 0.41 -30.15 -9.33
C ILE A 152 0.47 -31.66 -9.55
N ASN A 153 -0.67 -32.36 -9.43
CA ASN A 153 -0.73 -33.81 -9.63
C ASN A 153 -0.39 -34.25 -11.07
N GLU A 154 -0.73 -33.47 -12.10
CA GLU A 154 -0.30 -33.76 -13.47
C GLU A 154 1.18 -33.48 -13.69
N LYS A 155 1.70 -32.38 -13.10
CA LYS A 155 3.13 -32.03 -13.14
C LYS A 155 4.01 -33.07 -12.43
N ASP A 156 3.56 -33.55 -11.27
CA ASP A 156 4.27 -34.54 -10.47
C ASP A 156 4.03 -35.97 -10.99
N GLY A 157 2.85 -36.25 -11.55
CA GLY A 157 2.52 -37.53 -12.18
C GLY A 157 3.32 -37.82 -13.45
N GLU A 158 3.85 -36.79 -14.12
CA GLU A 158 4.84 -36.92 -15.19
C GLU A 158 6.21 -37.38 -14.64
N ASN A 159 6.52 -37.02 -13.38
CA ASN A 159 7.77 -37.35 -12.70
C ASN A 159 7.69 -38.60 -11.80
N ASN A 160 6.50 -39.00 -11.33
CA ASN A 160 6.33 -40.11 -10.40
C ASN A 160 4.94 -40.79 -10.56
N LYS A 161 4.93 -41.89 -11.32
CA LYS A 161 3.77 -42.78 -11.50
C LYS A 161 3.49 -43.62 -10.23
N ILE A 162 3.13 -43.02 -9.10
CA ILE A 162 2.54 -43.77 -7.98
C ILE A 162 1.40 -42.95 -7.37
N ARG A 163 0.18 -43.20 -7.84
CA ARG A 163 -1.05 -42.66 -7.22
C ARG A 163 -1.52 -43.63 -6.15
N ASN A 164 -1.59 -43.18 -4.91
CA ASN A 164 -2.48 -43.75 -3.91
C ASN A 164 -3.62 -42.75 -3.70
N TYR A 165 -4.83 -43.14 -4.10
CA TYR A 165 -6.05 -42.42 -3.78
C TYR A 165 -6.42 -42.76 -2.33
N PHE A 166 -6.69 -41.74 -1.50
CA PHE A 166 -7.35 -41.88 -0.21
C PHE A 166 -8.84 -41.54 -0.35
#